data_AF-A0A6A2W076-F1
#
_entry.id   AF-A0A6A2W076-F1
#
_cell.length_a   1.000
_cell.length_b   1.000
_cell.length_c   1.000
_cell.angle_alpha   90.00
_cell.angle_beta   90.00
_cell.angle_gamma   90.00
#
_symmetry.space_group_name_H-M   'P 1'
#
loop_
_entity.id
_entity.type
_entity.pdbx_description
1 polymer ?
#
loop_
_entity_poly.entity_id
_entity_poly.type
_entity_poly.pdbx_seq_one_letter_code
_entity_poly.pdbx_strand_id
1 'polypeptide(L)'
;MTWSAYLYDTMTGLLAQKIDIPSFSWSMSVSDSSFTTTTGKDVGVDEVSGLQLPWSQIPGVDAAAKASALQPYKRGLVLFWRTGREDAGSLGTPVLAGALGVRSSTRQDVSLPFVSMLTVLGDRYLVHENGFGSGKNHTSPGVWRYENLSYRALACAVIQACTSDKPGGQLPIDLPYLGEGGTHSLPVESGDTDTSSSNTRKSKWRTNLADGYTETTVDGDKTTVTESHTREQTAVKKVTENYTYTNSKGVKTTRSRTRDKTITTGKTVIVKTTVTENQKEYAKVTVTTRTTTYSYDSDGNQTGSSTSTDGPHVTYTTRQSVAEYKDYNIANHSCAQILKNIASTDGGPDMQFRPYQSDSQHIRFRFEAGSDGDIYLRNKQELSLDSGPDGGTLEQVKIDRAAPVMRVYGTGSGTDTATLCAMSEDLSLTSRVTDPWPLRESVVTGTDVKLYEQLKGRTDAQLAASKYPLAQFTGVLDADDTDAAGNLLHPLGSFWPGETFHIAIEGYPDWPDGVYVMRLMQMSGDESGKVTLKFDPIVDVTA
;
A
#
# COMPACT_ATOMS: atom_id res chain seq x y z
N MET A 1 -3.25 29.92 -4.85
CA MET A 1 -4.38 29.33 -5.59
C MET A 1 -5.50 29.06 -4.56
N THR A 2 -6.57 28.27 -4.77
CA THR A 2 -7.63 28.20 -3.72
C THR A 2 -8.34 26.85 -3.66
N TRP A 3 -8.60 26.38 -2.44
CA TRP A 3 -9.53 25.29 -2.17
C TRP A 3 -10.94 25.62 -2.69
N SER A 4 -11.63 24.60 -3.19
CA SER A 4 -13.04 24.67 -3.53
C SER A 4 -13.76 23.45 -2.98
N ALA A 5 -14.75 23.67 -2.14
CA ALA A 5 -15.50 22.61 -1.49
C ALA A 5 -16.86 22.40 -2.15
N TYR A 6 -17.24 21.15 -2.37
CA TYR A 6 -18.54 20.78 -2.93
C TYR A 6 -19.20 19.70 -2.08
N LEU A 7 -20.51 19.81 -1.92
CA LEU A 7 -21.30 18.71 -1.41
C LEU A 7 -21.46 17.65 -2.52
N TYR A 8 -21.62 16.39 -2.13
CA TYR A 8 -21.94 15.32 -3.07
C TYR A 8 -22.85 14.27 -2.44
N ASP A 9 -23.51 13.45 -3.28
CA ASP A 9 -24.28 12.30 -2.84
C ASP A 9 -23.36 11.09 -2.65
N THR A 10 -23.29 10.55 -1.44
CA THR A 10 -22.28 9.53 -1.06
C THR A 10 -22.44 8.21 -1.80
N MET A 11 -23.65 7.88 -2.27
CA MET A 11 -23.94 6.63 -2.96
C MET A 11 -23.59 6.73 -4.45
N THR A 12 -23.97 7.84 -5.09
CA THR A 12 -23.79 8.01 -6.54
C THR A 12 -22.48 8.69 -6.91
N GLY A 13 -21.87 9.43 -5.98
CA GLY A 13 -20.74 10.31 -6.27
C GLY A 13 -21.15 11.64 -6.90
N LEU A 14 -22.45 11.87 -7.14
CA LEU A 14 -22.93 13.04 -7.87
C LEU A 14 -22.67 14.32 -7.06
N LEU A 15 -21.91 15.23 -7.67
CA LEU A 15 -21.62 16.56 -7.17
C LEU A 15 -22.90 17.38 -7.09
N ALA A 16 -23.03 18.10 -5.98
CA ALA A 16 -24.10 19.04 -5.70
C ALA A 16 -23.54 20.46 -5.65
N GLN A 17 -24.15 21.33 -4.85
CA GLN A 17 -23.77 22.73 -4.78
C GLN A 17 -22.41 22.92 -4.09
N LYS A 18 -21.67 23.93 -4.58
CA LYS A 18 -20.48 24.45 -3.91
C LYS A 18 -20.85 24.94 -2.52
N ILE A 19 -20.00 24.67 -1.53
CA ILE A 19 -20.10 25.20 -0.18
C ILE A 19 -18.86 26.03 0.11
N ASP A 20 -19.04 27.16 0.79
CA ASP A 20 -17.94 28.02 1.21
C ASP A 20 -17.53 27.64 2.63
N ILE A 21 -16.26 27.26 2.79
CA ILE A 21 -15.69 26.84 4.07
C ILE A 21 -14.58 27.85 4.40
N PRO A 22 -14.80 28.74 5.37
CA PRO A 22 -13.92 29.89 5.59
C PRO A 22 -12.56 29.50 6.16
N SER A 23 -12.50 28.41 6.94
CA SER A 23 -11.27 27.88 7.53
C SER A 23 -11.47 26.40 7.82
N PHE A 24 -10.44 25.60 7.63
CA PHE A 24 -10.45 24.18 8.01
C PHE A 24 -9.02 23.68 8.13
N SER A 25 -8.83 22.60 8.87
CA SER A 25 -7.58 21.85 8.88
C SER A 25 -7.83 20.44 8.39
N TRP A 26 -6.81 19.83 7.79
CA TRP A 26 -6.91 18.51 7.22
C TRP A 26 -5.64 17.68 7.47
N SER A 27 -5.81 16.37 7.48
CA SER A 27 -4.68 15.44 7.48
C SER A 27 -5.03 14.16 6.73
N MET A 28 -4.02 13.54 6.13
CA MET A 28 -4.11 12.26 5.43
C MET A 28 -2.86 11.44 5.74
N SER A 29 -3.04 10.14 5.98
CA SER A 29 -1.96 9.23 6.38
C SER A 29 -2.05 7.92 5.61
N VAL A 30 -0.95 7.15 5.56
CA VAL A 30 -0.97 5.76 5.07
C VAL A 30 -1.10 4.74 6.21
N SER A 31 -0.84 5.14 7.47
CA SER A 31 -0.97 4.38 8.73
C SER A 31 -0.77 5.30 9.95
N ASP A 32 -0.88 4.80 11.20
CA ASP A 32 -0.48 5.52 12.43
C ASP A 32 0.96 6.08 12.27
N SER A 33 1.12 7.39 12.39
CA SER A 33 2.35 8.14 12.08
C SER A 33 3.25 8.35 13.31
N SER A 34 3.08 7.56 14.36
CA SER A 34 3.87 7.64 15.59
C SER A 34 5.29 7.03 15.46
N PHE A 35 6.21 7.38 16.38
CA PHE A 35 7.62 6.92 16.41
C PHE A 35 7.80 5.41 16.65
N THR A 36 6.74 4.61 16.54
CA THR A 36 6.76 3.17 16.79
C THR A 36 6.99 2.42 15.48
N THR A 37 8.20 1.87 15.31
CA THR A 37 8.54 0.96 14.20
C THR A 37 8.03 -0.48 14.41
N THR A 38 7.25 -0.73 15.46
CA THR A 38 6.60 -2.02 15.72
C THR A 38 5.43 -2.20 14.77
N THR A 39 5.52 -3.17 13.84
CA THR A 39 4.47 -4.04 13.23
C THR A 39 3.06 -3.53 12.92
N GLY A 40 2.73 -2.26 13.13
CA GLY A 40 1.40 -1.69 12.98
C GLY A 40 1.30 -0.95 11.66
N LYS A 41 1.27 -1.69 10.55
CA LYS A 41 0.69 -1.14 9.33
C LYS A 41 -0.82 -1.05 9.57
N ASP A 42 -1.31 0.17 9.69
CA ASP A 42 -2.74 0.48 9.67
C ASP A 42 -3.12 0.89 8.25
N VAL A 43 -4.42 1.01 7.99
CA VAL A 43 -4.97 1.60 6.78
C VAL A 43 -4.98 3.13 6.90
N GLY A 44 -4.75 3.83 5.80
CA GLY A 44 -4.74 5.29 5.80
C GLY A 44 -6.04 5.91 6.32
N VAL A 45 -5.91 6.97 7.11
CA VAL A 45 -7.02 7.76 7.65
C VAL A 45 -6.93 9.19 7.14
N ASP A 46 -8.08 9.70 6.68
CA ASP A 46 -8.26 11.09 6.26
C ASP A 46 -9.16 11.80 7.26
N GLU A 47 -8.75 12.99 7.69
CA GLU A 47 -9.50 13.81 8.64
C GLU A 47 -9.62 15.25 8.12
N VAL A 48 -10.78 15.86 8.38
CA VAL A 48 -11.02 17.30 8.19
C VAL A 48 -11.72 17.84 9.43
N SER A 49 -11.18 18.89 10.03
CA SER A 49 -11.70 19.53 11.23
C SER A 49 -11.89 21.04 11.05
N GLY A 50 -12.59 21.67 12.00
CA GLY A 50 -12.91 23.10 11.94
C GLY A 50 -14.13 23.45 11.07
N LEU A 51 -14.91 22.44 10.66
CA LEU A 51 -16.10 22.60 9.82
C LEU A 51 -17.31 23.14 10.61
N GLN A 52 -17.23 24.41 11.04
CA GLN A 52 -18.32 25.15 11.65
C GLN A 52 -18.82 26.22 10.69
N LEU A 53 -20.04 26.07 10.18
CA LEU A 53 -20.57 26.93 9.14
C LEU A 53 -21.85 27.66 9.58
N PRO A 54 -21.97 28.97 9.33
CA PRO A 54 -23.23 29.67 9.54
C PRO A 54 -24.29 29.19 8.54
N TRP A 55 -25.56 29.23 8.94
CA TRP A 55 -26.66 28.76 8.10
C TRP A 55 -26.78 29.47 6.75
N SER A 56 -26.19 30.66 6.58
CA SER A 56 -26.16 31.40 5.32
C SER A 56 -25.28 30.73 4.25
N GLN A 57 -24.28 29.93 4.66
CA GLN A 57 -23.39 29.22 3.75
C GLN A 57 -23.95 27.85 3.32
N ILE A 58 -25.00 27.39 4.00
CA ILE A 58 -25.62 26.10 3.70
C ILE A 58 -26.63 26.26 2.56
N PRO A 59 -26.51 25.48 1.49
CA PRO A 59 -27.43 25.54 0.37
C PRO A 59 -28.86 25.17 0.76
N GLY A 60 -29.83 25.88 0.18
CA GLY A 60 -31.26 25.68 0.41
C GLY A 60 -31.98 26.93 0.91
N VAL A 61 -33.20 27.14 0.41
CA VAL A 61 -34.02 28.33 0.71
C VAL A 61 -34.86 28.19 1.98
N ASP A 62 -35.04 26.96 2.48
CA ASP A 62 -35.82 26.65 3.67
C ASP A 62 -35.10 25.62 4.57
N ALA A 63 -35.67 25.34 5.74
CA ALA A 63 -35.10 24.42 6.72
C ALA A 63 -35.02 22.98 6.19
N ALA A 64 -35.98 22.53 5.37
CA ALA A 64 -36.02 21.18 4.83
C ALA A 64 -34.92 20.96 3.78
N ALA A 65 -34.72 21.95 2.89
CA ALA A 65 -33.67 21.96 1.89
C ALA A 65 -32.27 21.94 2.54
N LYS A 66 -32.04 22.80 3.55
CA LYS A 66 -30.78 22.82 4.31
C LYS A 66 -30.53 21.50 5.05
N ALA A 67 -31.57 20.94 5.68
CA ALA A 67 -31.46 19.65 6.35
C ALA A 67 -31.09 18.51 5.37
N SER A 68 -31.69 18.50 4.17
CA SER A 68 -31.43 17.53 3.10
C SER A 68 -30.03 17.66 2.50
N ALA A 69 -29.51 18.89 2.37
CA ALA A 69 -28.16 19.16 1.88
C ALA A 69 -27.06 18.66 2.84
N LEU A 70 -27.35 18.65 4.14
CA LEU A 70 -26.41 18.27 5.19
C LEU A 70 -26.74 16.93 5.86
N GLN A 71 -27.52 16.07 5.19
CA GLN A 71 -27.98 14.82 5.78
C GLN A 71 -26.78 13.91 6.08
N PRO A 72 -26.53 13.54 7.36
CA PRO A 72 -25.41 12.68 7.72
C PRO A 72 -25.39 11.39 6.92
N TYR A 73 -24.20 10.93 6.51
CA TYR A 73 -23.89 9.73 5.73
C TYR A 73 -24.50 9.65 4.32
N LYS A 74 -25.60 10.37 4.04
CA LYS A 74 -26.22 10.47 2.71
C LYS A 74 -25.54 11.54 1.84
N ARG A 75 -24.93 12.53 2.49
CA ARG A 75 -24.22 13.64 1.86
C ARG A 75 -22.78 13.58 2.28
N GLY A 76 -21.90 13.98 1.39
CA GLY A 76 -20.47 14.06 1.63
C GLY A 76 -19.93 15.43 1.25
N LEU A 77 -18.67 15.63 1.59
CA LEU A 77 -17.88 16.80 1.26
C LEU A 77 -16.66 16.35 0.44
N VAL A 78 -16.39 17.05 -0.65
CA VAL A 78 -15.14 16.91 -1.40
C VAL A 78 -14.42 18.26 -1.45
N LEU A 79 -13.11 18.23 -1.21
CA LEU A 79 -12.22 19.37 -1.28
C LEU A 79 -11.35 19.24 -2.53
N PHE A 80 -11.52 20.19 -3.44
CA PHE A 80 -10.70 20.31 -4.63
C PHE A 80 -9.62 21.36 -4.42
N TRP A 81 -8.41 21.04 -4.85
CA TRP A 81 -7.35 22.01 -5.03
C TRP A 81 -7.38 22.52 -6.47
N ARG A 82 -7.68 23.81 -6.64
CA ARG A 82 -7.66 24.46 -7.95
C ARG A 82 -6.35 25.17 -8.13
N THR A 83 -5.73 24.96 -9.28
CA THR A 83 -4.53 25.69 -9.67
C THR A 83 -4.89 26.93 -10.48
N GLY A 84 -4.07 27.99 -10.40
CA GLY A 84 -4.33 29.26 -11.10
C GLY A 84 -4.28 29.19 -12.64
N ARG A 85 -3.93 28.03 -13.20
CA ARG A 85 -3.78 27.77 -14.64
C ARG A 85 -4.95 27.00 -15.25
N GLU A 86 -5.85 26.49 -14.43
CA GLU A 86 -7.00 25.75 -14.91
C GLU A 86 -8.09 26.67 -15.48
N ASP A 87 -8.87 26.15 -16.43
CA ASP A 87 -10.02 26.86 -16.99
C ASP A 87 -10.98 27.33 -15.89
N ALA A 88 -11.67 28.44 -16.13
CA ALA A 88 -12.61 29.03 -15.16
C ALA A 88 -13.69 28.03 -14.68
N GLY A 89 -14.06 27.06 -15.53
CA GLY A 89 -15.02 25.99 -15.24
C GLY A 89 -14.44 24.72 -14.62
N SER A 90 -13.11 24.63 -14.43
CA SER A 90 -12.48 23.50 -13.74
C SER A 90 -12.88 23.46 -12.27
N LEU A 91 -13.14 22.26 -11.76
CA LEU A 91 -13.38 22.04 -10.33
C LEU A 91 -12.08 21.99 -9.54
N GLY A 92 -10.95 21.69 -10.18
CA GLY A 92 -9.69 21.37 -9.52
C GLY A 92 -9.41 19.87 -9.47
N THR A 93 -8.32 19.50 -8.80
CA THR A 93 -8.00 18.12 -8.47
C THR A 93 -8.61 17.78 -7.11
N PRO A 94 -9.43 16.72 -6.98
CA PRO A 94 -9.94 16.31 -5.68
C PRO A 94 -8.80 15.76 -4.82
N VAL A 95 -8.66 16.31 -3.61
CA VAL A 95 -7.60 15.92 -2.66
C VAL A 95 -8.17 15.13 -1.51
N LEU A 96 -9.32 15.54 -0.99
CA LEU A 96 -10.01 14.88 0.14
C LEU A 96 -11.48 14.74 -0.19
N ALA A 97 -12.07 13.57 0.11
CA ALA A 97 -13.50 13.38 0.02
C ALA A 97 -13.98 12.36 1.05
N GLY A 98 -15.17 12.59 1.59
CA GLY A 98 -15.75 11.73 2.63
C GLY A 98 -17.20 12.07 2.90
N ALA A 99 -17.85 11.25 3.73
CA ALA A 99 -19.23 11.50 4.15
C ALA A 99 -19.29 12.59 5.24
N LEU A 100 -20.45 13.23 5.37
CA LEU A 100 -20.74 14.07 6.52
C LEU A 100 -21.16 13.19 7.71
N GLY A 101 -20.55 13.40 8.86
CA GLY A 101 -20.86 12.71 10.10
C GLY A 101 -22.08 13.30 10.82
N VAL A 102 -22.26 12.88 12.08
CA VAL A 102 -23.37 13.35 12.91
C VAL A 102 -23.18 14.84 13.22
N ARG A 103 -23.98 15.68 12.57
CA ARG A 103 -23.92 17.14 12.76
C ARG A 103 -24.48 17.60 14.10
N SER A 104 -23.96 18.70 14.60
CA SER A 104 -24.54 19.45 15.72
C SER A 104 -25.00 20.83 15.24
N SER A 105 -26.19 21.26 15.63
CA SER A 105 -26.80 22.50 15.14
C SER A 105 -27.12 23.44 16.29
N THR A 106 -26.74 24.71 16.13
CA THR A 106 -27.21 25.81 16.98
C THR A 106 -28.13 26.72 16.16
N ARG A 107 -28.64 27.78 16.78
CA ARG A 107 -29.42 28.80 16.06
C ARG A 107 -28.55 29.61 15.08
N GLN A 108 -27.26 29.75 15.36
CA GLN A 108 -26.33 30.54 14.55
C GLN A 108 -25.69 29.72 13.42
N ASP A 109 -25.37 28.46 13.70
CA ASP A 109 -24.44 27.68 12.88
C ASP A 109 -24.65 26.16 13.00
N VAL A 110 -23.85 25.43 12.23
CA VAL A 110 -23.84 23.97 12.20
C VAL A 110 -22.40 23.44 12.15
N SER A 111 -22.13 22.45 12.98
CA SER A 111 -20.89 21.66 12.98
C SER A 111 -21.06 20.44 12.09
N LEU A 112 -20.15 20.23 11.15
CA LEU A 112 -20.20 19.16 10.15
C LEU A 112 -18.96 18.27 10.26
N PRO A 113 -18.99 17.19 11.06
CA PRO A 113 -17.86 16.26 11.12
C PRO A 113 -17.61 15.63 9.75
N PHE A 114 -16.34 15.43 9.40
CA PHE A 114 -15.93 14.67 8.22
C PHE A 114 -15.73 13.20 8.59
N VAL A 115 -16.19 12.30 7.73
CA VAL A 115 -16.08 10.84 7.91
C VAL A 115 -15.39 10.26 6.68
N SER A 116 -14.17 9.75 6.87
CA SER A 116 -13.38 9.13 5.80
C SER A 116 -14.10 7.93 5.18
N MET A 117 -13.69 7.52 3.98
CA MET A 117 -14.27 6.33 3.34
C MET A 117 -14.04 5.07 4.20
N LEU A 118 -12.88 4.94 4.84
CA LEU A 118 -12.61 3.84 5.76
C LEU A 118 -13.58 3.86 6.94
N THR A 119 -13.83 5.03 7.53
CA THR A 119 -14.78 5.16 8.65
C THR A 119 -16.21 4.80 8.21
N VAL A 120 -16.63 5.19 7.00
CA VAL A 120 -17.93 4.74 6.42
C VAL A 120 -17.98 3.22 6.31
N LEU A 121 -16.88 2.57 5.94
CA LEU A 121 -16.79 1.10 5.90
C LEU A 121 -16.79 0.46 7.29
N GLY A 122 -16.49 1.20 8.37
CA GLY A 122 -16.62 0.72 9.75
C GLY A 122 -18.07 0.40 10.14
N ASP A 123 -19.03 1.07 9.51
CA ASP A 123 -20.48 0.82 9.70
C ASP A 123 -21.04 -0.23 8.72
N ARG A 124 -20.17 -0.93 7.98
CA ARG A 124 -20.53 -2.00 7.03
C ARG A 124 -19.96 -3.33 7.51
N TYR A 125 -20.79 -4.36 7.56
CA TYR A 125 -20.42 -5.66 8.14
C TYR A 125 -20.43 -6.77 7.10
N LEU A 126 -19.42 -7.63 7.16
CA LEU A 126 -19.33 -8.84 6.35
C LEU A 126 -20.26 -9.91 6.94
N VAL A 127 -21.42 -10.05 6.33
CA VAL A 127 -22.47 -11.01 6.75
C VAL A 127 -23.35 -11.35 5.56
N HIS A 128 -23.84 -12.58 5.48
CA HIS A 128 -24.77 -12.97 4.43
C HIS A 128 -26.13 -12.29 4.61
N GLU A 129 -26.55 -11.56 3.58
CA GLU A 129 -27.85 -10.89 3.56
C GLU A 129 -29.00 -11.90 3.66
N ASN A 130 -29.99 -11.58 4.49
CA ASN A 130 -31.11 -12.47 4.87
C ASN A 130 -30.70 -13.77 5.58
N GLY A 131 -29.42 -14.00 5.87
CA GLY A 131 -28.92 -15.21 6.52
C GLY A 131 -28.81 -15.10 8.04
N PHE A 132 -28.54 -13.91 8.57
CA PHE A 132 -28.30 -13.70 10.01
C PHE A 132 -29.55 -13.98 10.86
N GLY A 133 -29.42 -14.86 11.87
CA GLY A 133 -30.51 -15.27 12.76
C GLY A 133 -31.57 -16.17 12.12
N SER A 134 -31.39 -16.57 10.86
CA SER A 134 -32.35 -17.41 10.11
C SER A 134 -32.21 -18.91 10.41
N GLY A 135 -31.12 -19.32 11.06
CA GLY A 135 -30.84 -20.70 11.42
C GLY A 135 -31.69 -21.21 12.58
N LYS A 136 -31.59 -22.52 12.84
CA LYS A 136 -32.29 -23.17 13.96
C LYS A 136 -31.96 -22.47 15.28
N ASN A 137 -32.97 -22.22 16.11
CA ASN A 137 -32.84 -21.50 17.38
C ASN A 137 -32.26 -20.07 17.22
N HIS A 138 -32.55 -19.40 16.11
CA HIS A 138 -32.06 -18.05 15.81
C HIS A 138 -30.52 -17.96 15.70
N THR A 139 -29.89 -19.00 15.19
CA THR A 139 -28.43 -19.05 14.95
C THR A 139 -28.07 -18.52 13.55
N SER A 140 -26.81 -18.14 13.35
CA SER A 140 -26.28 -17.63 12.08
C SER A 140 -25.17 -18.56 11.55
N PRO A 141 -25.51 -19.60 10.77
CA PRO A 141 -24.54 -20.61 10.34
C PRO A 141 -23.73 -20.23 9.10
N GLY A 142 -24.01 -19.08 8.46
CA GLY A 142 -23.33 -18.64 7.25
C GLY A 142 -21.84 -18.39 7.47
N VAL A 143 -21.05 -18.62 6.42
CA VAL A 143 -19.58 -18.62 6.49
C VAL A 143 -19.02 -17.97 5.23
N TRP A 144 -18.21 -16.94 5.42
CA TRP A 144 -17.35 -16.40 4.38
C TRP A 144 -15.99 -17.10 4.42
N ARG A 145 -15.51 -17.46 3.24
CA ARG A 145 -14.21 -18.13 3.07
C ARG A 145 -13.57 -17.64 1.79
N TYR A 146 -12.49 -16.88 1.93
CA TYR A 146 -11.68 -16.39 0.82
C TYR A 146 -10.29 -17.03 0.86
N GLU A 147 -9.83 -17.51 -0.28
CA GLU A 147 -8.59 -18.27 -0.42
C GLU A 147 -7.91 -17.98 -1.75
N ASN A 148 -6.59 -18.16 -1.78
CA ASN A 148 -5.79 -18.07 -3.00
C ASN A 148 -5.90 -16.70 -3.68
N LEU A 149 -6.04 -15.66 -2.88
CA LEU A 149 -6.10 -14.27 -3.32
C LEU A 149 -4.86 -13.51 -2.82
N SER A 150 -4.50 -12.44 -3.50
CA SER A 150 -3.56 -11.46 -2.95
C SER A 150 -4.20 -10.71 -1.78
N TYR A 151 -3.42 -10.09 -0.90
CA TYR A 151 -4.01 -9.32 0.21
C TYR A 151 -4.90 -8.17 -0.27
N ARG A 152 -4.50 -7.49 -1.35
CA ARG A 152 -5.31 -6.44 -1.99
C ARG A 152 -6.59 -6.96 -2.65
N ALA A 153 -6.58 -8.20 -3.14
CA ALA A 153 -7.79 -8.84 -3.67
C ALA A 153 -8.74 -9.28 -2.57
N LEU A 154 -8.22 -9.78 -1.44
CA LEU A 154 -9.02 -10.06 -0.24
C LEU A 154 -9.72 -8.79 0.24
N ALA A 155 -8.99 -7.67 0.34
CA ALA A 155 -9.57 -6.37 0.67
C ALA A 155 -10.70 -5.96 -0.30
N CYS A 156 -10.47 -6.08 -1.61
CA CYS A 156 -11.51 -5.81 -2.62
C CYS A 156 -12.74 -6.71 -2.47
N ALA A 157 -12.57 -8.00 -2.22
CA ALA A 157 -13.68 -8.94 -2.03
C ALA A 157 -14.52 -8.59 -0.79
N VAL A 158 -13.87 -8.21 0.31
CA VAL A 158 -14.54 -7.74 1.54
C VAL A 158 -15.27 -6.43 1.29
N ILE A 159 -14.65 -5.45 0.62
CA ILE A 159 -15.31 -4.17 0.29
C ILE A 159 -16.54 -4.43 -0.59
N GLN A 160 -16.43 -5.29 -1.59
CA GLN A 160 -17.56 -5.66 -2.47
C GLN A 160 -18.71 -6.26 -1.65
N ALA A 161 -18.44 -7.28 -0.83
CA ALA A 161 -19.44 -7.96 -0.02
C ALA A 161 -20.10 -7.04 1.02
N CYS A 162 -19.35 -6.06 1.53
CA CYS A 162 -19.82 -5.06 2.49
C CYS A 162 -20.53 -3.86 1.83
N THR A 163 -20.53 -3.76 0.50
CA THR A 163 -21.11 -2.62 -0.23
C THR A 163 -22.06 -3.08 -1.35
N SER A 164 -21.51 -3.52 -2.48
CA SER A 164 -22.26 -3.80 -3.71
C SER A 164 -23.23 -4.97 -3.57
N ASP A 165 -22.91 -5.92 -2.70
CA ASP A 165 -23.74 -7.10 -2.47
C ASP A 165 -24.83 -6.85 -1.40
N LYS A 166 -24.84 -5.66 -0.79
CA LYS A 166 -25.80 -5.27 0.25
C LYS A 166 -27.04 -4.56 -0.33
N PRO A 167 -28.20 -4.66 0.33
CA PRO A 167 -29.35 -3.82 0.02
C PRO A 167 -28.99 -2.33 0.16
N GLY A 168 -29.60 -1.50 -0.70
CA GLY A 168 -29.36 -0.05 -0.71
C GLY A 168 -28.34 0.42 -1.74
N GLY A 169 -27.64 -0.49 -2.41
CA GLY A 169 -26.78 -0.18 -3.57
C GLY A 169 -25.29 -0.02 -3.23
N GLN A 170 -24.51 0.25 -4.27
CA GLN A 170 -23.04 0.31 -4.23
C GLN A 170 -22.54 1.71 -3.83
N LEU A 171 -21.45 1.78 -3.07
CA LEU A 171 -20.67 3.00 -2.86
C LEU A 171 -19.78 3.26 -4.09
N PRO A 172 -19.42 4.52 -4.43
CA PRO A 172 -18.67 4.86 -5.64
C PRO A 172 -17.17 4.54 -5.50
N ILE A 173 -16.85 3.29 -5.18
CA ILE A 173 -15.51 2.76 -4.97
C ILE A 173 -15.17 1.81 -6.12
N ASP A 174 -14.02 2.03 -6.75
CA ASP A 174 -13.45 1.10 -7.72
C ASP A 174 -12.53 0.10 -7.03
N LEU A 175 -12.67 -1.16 -7.43
CA LEU A 175 -11.98 -2.31 -6.85
C LEU A 175 -11.11 -3.00 -7.92
N PRO A 176 -9.96 -2.39 -8.30
CA PRO A 176 -9.18 -2.83 -9.45
C PRO A 176 -8.51 -4.20 -9.28
N TYR A 177 -8.39 -4.70 -8.04
CA TYR A 177 -7.70 -5.94 -7.71
C TYR A 177 -8.65 -7.11 -7.43
N LEU A 178 -9.95 -6.94 -7.69
CA LEU A 178 -10.94 -7.97 -7.38
C LEU A 178 -10.63 -9.29 -8.12
N GLY A 179 -10.50 -10.37 -7.35
CA GLY A 179 -10.19 -11.70 -7.89
C GLY A 179 -8.74 -11.93 -8.31
N GLU A 180 -7.82 -10.99 -8.01
CA GLU A 180 -6.39 -11.21 -8.25
C GLU A 180 -5.85 -12.36 -7.39
N GLY A 181 -5.34 -13.40 -8.04
CA GLY A 181 -4.82 -14.60 -7.39
C GLY A 181 -3.54 -14.34 -6.60
N GLY A 182 -3.45 -14.95 -5.43
CA GLY A 182 -2.30 -14.88 -4.52
C GLY A 182 -2.27 -16.10 -3.60
N THR A 183 -1.51 -16.04 -2.52
CA THR A 183 -1.38 -17.20 -1.62
C THR A 183 -2.21 -17.06 -0.34
N HIS A 184 -2.96 -15.96 -0.20
CA HIS A 184 -3.50 -15.55 1.08
C HIS A 184 -4.97 -15.94 1.26
N SER A 185 -5.33 -16.01 2.53
CA SER A 185 -6.69 -16.03 3.05
C SER A 185 -6.87 -14.83 3.99
N LEU A 186 -8.11 -14.54 4.39
CA LEU A 186 -8.32 -13.53 5.42
C LEU A 186 -7.54 -13.90 6.71
N PRO A 187 -6.99 -12.90 7.43
CA PRO A 187 -6.40 -13.12 8.75
C PRO A 187 -7.45 -13.69 9.73
N VAL A 188 -7.05 -14.54 10.66
CA VAL A 188 -7.96 -15.08 11.68
C VAL A 188 -8.26 -14.01 12.72
N GLU A 189 -9.55 -13.78 13.01
CA GLU A 189 -9.96 -12.88 14.08
C GLU A 189 -10.40 -13.63 15.34
N SER A 190 -10.53 -12.89 16.44
CA SER A 190 -11.04 -13.43 17.69
C SER A 190 -12.43 -14.01 17.50
N GLY A 191 -12.63 -15.28 17.88
CA GLY A 191 -13.92 -15.98 17.75
C GLY A 191 -14.17 -16.66 16.40
N ASP A 192 -13.28 -16.45 15.41
CA ASP A 192 -13.32 -17.21 14.16
C ASP A 192 -12.67 -18.59 14.32
N THR A 193 -13.09 -19.51 13.46
CA THR A 193 -12.48 -20.84 13.39
C THR A 193 -11.37 -20.87 12.36
N ASP A 194 -10.16 -21.22 12.78
CA ASP A 194 -9.11 -21.69 11.90
C ASP A 194 -9.41 -23.16 11.53
N THR A 195 -9.91 -23.41 10.32
CA THR A 195 -10.12 -24.78 9.86
C THR A 195 -8.84 -25.32 9.25
N SER A 196 -8.45 -26.52 9.68
CA SER A 196 -7.22 -27.14 9.22
C SER A 196 -7.27 -27.68 7.79
N SER A 197 -8.38 -27.50 7.09
CA SER A 197 -8.64 -28.07 5.78
C SER A 197 -8.81 -26.97 4.75
N SER A 198 -7.70 -26.61 4.11
CA SER A 198 -7.72 -26.00 2.78
C SER A 198 -8.64 -26.80 1.85
N ASN A 199 -9.34 -26.12 0.95
CA ASN A 199 -10.17 -26.79 -0.05
C ASN A 199 -9.30 -27.79 -0.83
N THR A 200 -9.82 -28.98 -1.11
CA THR A 200 -9.23 -29.95 -2.06
C THR A 200 -9.19 -29.46 -3.51
N ARG A 201 -9.50 -28.18 -3.77
CA ARG A 201 -9.55 -27.57 -5.10
C ARG A 201 -8.16 -27.11 -5.49
N LYS A 202 -7.58 -27.81 -6.47
CA LYS A 202 -6.37 -27.37 -7.14
C LYS A 202 -6.64 -26.09 -7.93
N SER A 203 -5.84 -25.06 -7.71
CA SER A 203 -5.87 -23.83 -8.50
C SER A 203 -4.48 -23.53 -9.07
N LYS A 204 -4.45 -22.93 -10.25
CA LYS A 204 -3.22 -22.56 -10.95
C LYS A 204 -3.46 -21.28 -11.75
N TRP A 205 -2.58 -20.30 -11.59
CA TRP A 205 -2.62 -19.08 -12.39
C TRP A 205 -1.20 -18.58 -12.67
N ARG A 206 -1.09 -17.74 -13.70
CA ARG A 206 0.17 -17.18 -14.18
C ARG A 206 0.02 -15.70 -14.49
N THR A 207 0.95 -14.91 -13.98
CA THR A 207 1.12 -13.49 -14.27
C THR A 207 2.36 -13.31 -15.12
N ASN A 208 2.24 -12.64 -16.26
CA ASN A 208 3.40 -12.35 -17.11
C ASN A 208 4.09 -11.07 -16.65
N LEU A 209 5.43 -11.08 -16.67
CA LEU A 209 6.29 -9.95 -16.35
C LEU A 209 7.02 -9.50 -17.62
N ALA A 210 7.59 -8.29 -17.62
CA ALA A 210 8.34 -7.78 -18.78
C ALA A 210 9.52 -8.68 -19.18
N ASP A 211 10.15 -9.33 -18.20
CA ASP A 211 11.31 -10.19 -18.36
C ASP A 211 11.00 -11.66 -18.03
N GLY A 212 9.73 -12.05 -17.87
CA GLY A 212 9.45 -13.33 -17.23
C GLY A 212 7.99 -13.65 -16.93
N TYR A 213 7.79 -14.49 -15.93
CA TYR A 213 6.47 -14.77 -15.36
C TYR A 213 6.57 -15.24 -13.91
N THR A 214 5.46 -15.09 -13.20
CA THR A 214 5.20 -15.75 -11.92
C THR A 214 4.03 -16.71 -12.10
N GLU A 215 4.20 -17.97 -11.71
CA GLU A 215 3.16 -19.00 -11.76
C GLU A 215 2.95 -19.56 -10.36
N THR A 216 1.72 -19.54 -9.89
CA THR A 216 1.35 -20.08 -8.57
C THR A 216 0.41 -21.25 -8.76
N THR A 217 0.69 -22.34 -8.05
CA THR A 217 -0.17 -23.52 -7.97
C THR A 217 -0.48 -23.80 -6.50
N VAL A 218 -1.75 -23.97 -6.17
CA VAL A 218 -2.20 -24.37 -4.83
C VAL A 218 -2.88 -25.73 -4.92
N ASP A 219 -2.45 -26.66 -4.07
CA ASP A 219 -2.95 -28.03 -3.97
C ASP A 219 -3.11 -28.42 -2.50
N GLY A 220 -4.30 -28.17 -1.95
CA GLY A 220 -4.55 -28.32 -0.51
C GLY A 220 -3.63 -27.43 0.32
N ASP A 221 -2.91 -28.03 1.27
CA ASP A 221 -2.01 -27.32 2.19
C ASP A 221 -0.65 -26.95 1.56
N LYS A 222 -0.49 -27.18 0.25
CA LYS A 222 0.75 -26.92 -0.47
C LYS A 222 0.56 -25.84 -1.53
N THR A 223 1.30 -24.75 -1.39
CA THR A 223 1.40 -23.68 -2.38
C THR A 223 2.79 -23.72 -3.03
N THR A 224 2.85 -23.66 -4.35
CA THR A 224 4.10 -23.60 -5.12
C THR A 224 4.08 -22.36 -6.00
N VAL A 225 4.97 -21.42 -5.72
CA VAL A 225 5.21 -20.23 -6.54
C VAL A 225 6.49 -20.45 -7.35
N THR A 226 6.40 -20.28 -8.66
CA THR A 226 7.53 -20.34 -9.59
C THR A 226 7.69 -19.00 -10.28
N GLU A 227 8.77 -18.30 -9.96
CA GLU A 227 9.18 -17.06 -10.63
C GLU A 227 10.27 -17.39 -11.64
N SER A 228 10.10 -16.96 -12.90
CA SER A 228 11.06 -17.18 -13.97
C SER A 228 11.42 -15.86 -14.62
N HIS A 229 12.69 -15.46 -14.54
CA HIS A 229 13.23 -14.26 -15.18
C HIS A 229 14.23 -14.64 -16.27
N THR A 230 14.14 -13.99 -17.42
CA THR A 230 15.02 -14.19 -18.57
C THR A 230 15.69 -12.88 -18.90
N ARG A 231 17.02 -12.88 -18.86
CA ARG A 231 17.86 -11.81 -19.40
C ARG A 231 18.48 -12.25 -20.70
N GLU A 232 18.23 -11.51 -21.77
CA GLU A 232 18.86 -11.75 -23.08
C GLU A 232 19.80 -10.59 -23.42
N GLN A 233 21.00 -10.95 -23.88
CA GLN A 233 21.95 -10.04 -24.48
C GLN A 233 21.90 -10.24 -25.98
N THR A 234 21.80 -9.14 -26.73
CA THR A 234 21.76 -9.16 -28.18
C THR A 234 22.82 -8.25 -28.77
N ALA A 235 23.32 -8.60 -29.95
CA ALA A 235 24.22 -7.80 -30.74
C ALA A 235 23.71 -7.69 -32.18
N VAL A 236 24.07 -6.62 -32.88
CA VAL A 236 23.74 -6.45 -34.28
C VAL A 236 24.92 -6.93 -35.12
N LYS A 237 24.68 -7.94 -35.97
CA LYS A 237 25.65 -8.48 -36.92
C LYS A 237 25.26 -8.10 -38.34
N LYS A 238 26.22 -7.62 -39.12
CA LYS A 238 26.02 -7.35 -40.55
C LYS A 238 26.08 -8.65 -41.33
N VAL A 239 24.98 -9.00 -41.99
CA VAL A 239 24.88 -10.18 -42.86
C VAL A 239 24.77 -9.72 -44.30
N THR A 240 25.66 -10.21 -45.15
CA THR A 240 25.66 -9.93 -46.58
C THR A 240 25.00 -11.08 -47.32
N GLU A 241 23.84 -10.82 -47.92
CA GLU A 241 23.11 -11.79 -48.73
C GLU A 241 23.28 -11.47 -50.21
N ASN A 242 23.54 -12.51 -50.99
CA ASN A 242 23.58 -12.40 -52.44
C ASN A 242 22.17 -12.65 -52.99
N TYR A 243 21.66 -11.71 -53.77
CA TYR A 243 20.42 -11.88 -54.51
C TYR A 243 20.69 -11.77 -56.00
N THR A 244 20.05 -12.65 -56.77
CA THR A 244 20.18 -12.69 -58.22
C THR A 244 18.91 -12.14 -58.82
N TYR A 245 19.06 -11.14 -59.70
CA TYR A 245 17.95 -10.61 -60.47
C TYR A 245 18.30 -10.61 -61.95
N THR A 246 17.28 -10.79 -62.78
CA THR A 246 17.42 -10.73 -64.24
C THR A 246 17.16 -9.29 -64.68
N ASN A 247 18.11 -8.68 -65.35
CA ASN A 247 17.93 -7.33 -65.89
C ASN A 247 17.05 -7.35 -67.15
N SER A 248 16.65 -6.17 -67.65
CA SER A 248 15.79 -6.00 -68.83
C SER A 248 16.36 -6.55 -70.14
N LYS A 249 17.62 -7.00 -70.15
CA LYS A 249 18.29 -7.64 -71.29
C LYS A 249 18.42 -9.17 -71.14
N GLY A 250 17.75 -9.77 -70.14
CA GLY A 250 17.76 -11.22 -69.92
C GLY A 250 19.01 -11.77 -69.23
N VAL A 251 19.93 -10.90 -68.77
CA VAL A 251 21.18 -11.32 -68.11
C VAL A 251 20.96 -11.43 -66.60
N LYS A 252 21.22 -12.62 -66.04
CA LYS A 252 21.23 -12.85 -64.59
C LYS A 252 22.43 -12.16 -63.96
N THR A 253 22.19 -11.18 -63.09
CA THR A 253 23.22 -10.46 -62.36
C THR A 253 23.06 -10.73 -60.87
N THR A 254 24.14 -11.12 -60.20
CA THR A 254 24.17 -11.29 -58.74
C THR A 254 24.67 -10.00 -58.09
N ARG A 255 23.93 -9.49 -57.10
CA ARG A 255 24.35 -8.37 -56.26
C ARG A 255 24.29 -8.77 -54.79
N SER A 256 25.15 -8.16 -54.00
CA SER A 256 25.19 -8.35 -52.55
C SER A 256 24.45 -7.20 -51.86
N ARG A 257 23.62 -7.52 -50.87
CA ARG A 257 23.03 -6.54 -49.96
C ARG A 257 23.40 -6.91 -48.54
N THR A 258 24.00 -5.96 -47.83
CA THR A 258 24.26 -6.08 -46.39
C THR A 258 23.04 -5.60 -45.61
N ARG A 259 22.61 -6.38 -44.61
CA ARG A 259 21.54 -6.02 -43.68
C ARG A 259 22.03 -6.24 -42.25
N ASP A 260 21.51 -5.42 -41.35
CA ASP A 260 21.71 -5.62 -39.92
C ASP A 260 20.78 -6.74 -39.44
N LYS A 261 21.36 -7.76 -38.80
CA LYS A 261 20.66 -8.89 -38.18
C LYS A 261 20.95 -8.86 -36.69
N THR A 262 19.91 -8.75 -35.86
CA THR A 262 20.04 -8.93 -34.42
C THR A 262 20.26 -10.41 -34.12
N ILE A 263 21.31 -10.71 -33.35
CA ILE A 263 21.65 -12.05 -32.88
C ILE A 263 21.69 -12.06 -31.34
N THR A 264 21.32 -13.18 -30.73
CA THR A 264 21.46 -13.37 -29.28
C THR A 264 22.88 -13.81 -28.97
N THR A 265 23.55 -13.12 -28.05
CA THR A 265 24.94 -13.40 -27.66
C THR A 265 25.04 -13.96 -26.25
N GLY A 266 23.97 -13.87 -25.46
CA GLY A 266 23.90 -14.43 -24.12
C GLY A 266 22.45 -14.53 -23.66
N LYS A 267 22.15 -15.57 -22.90
CA LYS A 267 20.84 -15.72 -22.26
C LYS A 267 21.00 -16.36 -20.90
N THR A 268 20.42 -15.75 -19.88
CA THR A 268 20.36 -16.29 -18.53
C THR A 268 18.92 -16.39 -18.10
N VAL A 269 18.52 -17.58 -17.67
CA VAL A 269 17.17 -17.86 -17.14
C VAL A 269 17.32 -18.24 -15.67
N ILE A 270 16.70 -17.47 -14.79
CA ILE A 270 16.67 -17.72 -13.34
C ILE A 270 15.25 -18.18 -13.00
N VAL A 271 15.13 -19.38 -12.43
CA VAL A 271 13.87 -19.94 -11.95
C VAL A 271 13.96 -20.11 -10.44
N LYS A 272 13.17 -19.35 -9.70
CA LYS A 272 13.02 -19.49 -8.25
C LYS A 272 11.72 -20.22 -7.97
N THR A 273 11.80 -21.33 -7.25
CA THR A 273 10.64 -22.10 -6.80
C THR A 273 10.55 -22.00 -5.29
N THR A 274 9.42 -21.47 -4.82
CA THR A 274 9.06 -21.38 -3.40
C THR A 274 7.91 -22.34 -3.14
N VAL A 275 8.10 -23.27 -2.22
CA VAL A 275 7.08 -24.23 -1.79
C VAL A 275 6.71 -23.96 -0.35
N THR A 276 5.45 -23.64 -0.10
CA THR A 276 4.88 -23.45 1.24
C THR A 276 4.00 -24.65 1.58
N GLU A 277 4.29 -25.33 2.69
CA GLU A 277 3.50 -26.45 3.21
C GLU A 277 2.93 -26.08 4.58
N ASN A 278 1.61 -25.91 4.67
CA ASN A 278 0.92 -25.63 5.92
C ASN A 278 0.89 -26.89 6.81
N GLN A 279 1.38 -26.75 8.03
CA GLN A 279 1.30 -27.73 9.12
C GLN A 279 0.28 -27.25 10.16
N LYS A 280 0.00 -28.08 11.17
CA LYS A 280 -1.01 -27.78 12.20
C LYS A 280 -0.81 -26.43 12.91
N GLU A 281 0.45 -26.03 13.15
CA GLU A 281 0.79 -24.84 13.97
C GLU A 281 1.69 -23.83 13.24
N TYR A 282 2.15 -24.14 12.02
CA TYR A 282 3.11 -23.34 11.27
C TYR A 282 3.06 -23.65 9.78
N ALA A 283 3.73 -22.87 8.95
CA ALA A 283 4.00 -23.22 7.56
C ALA A 283 5.50 -23.44 7.35
N LYS A 284 5.85 -24.47 6.57
CA LYS A 284 7.23 -24.74 6.15
C LYS A 284 7.42 -24.17 4.75
N VAL A 285 8.29 -23.19 4.61
CA VAL A 285 8.64 -22.60 3.31
C VAL A 285 9.97 -23.18 2.85
N THR A 286 10.05 -23.64 1.62
CA THR A 286 11.24 -24.20 0.99
C THR A 286 11.53 -23.45 -0.30
N VAL A 287 12.69 -22.80 -0.39
CA VAL A 287 13.09 -22.03 -1.58
C VAL A 287 14.23 -22.75 -2.30
N THR A 288 14.10 -22.91 -3.61
CA THR A 288 15.16 -23.43 -4.50
C THR A 288 15.29 -22.51 -5.71
N THR A 289 16.50 -22.05 -6.00
CA THR A 289 16.79 -21.18 -7.15
C THR A 289 17.67 -21.89 -8.14
N ARG A 290 17.22 -22.00 -9.39
CA ARG A 290 17.95 -22.61 -10.50
C ARG A 290 18.32 -21.54 -11.52
N THR A 291 19.62 -21.35 -11.76
CA THR A 291 20.13 -20.43 -12.77
C THR A 291 20.69 -21.21 -13.95
N THR A 292 20.11 -21.02 -15.14
CA THR A 292 20.58 -21.61 -16.39
C THR A 292 21.19 -20.53 -17.27
N THR A 293 22.47 -20.64 -17.60
CA THR A 293 23.15 -19.74 -18.52
C THR A 293 23.42 -20.45 -19.84
N TYR A 294 22.93 -19.88 -20.93
CA TYR A 294 23.10 -20.38 -22.28
C TYR A 294 24.26 -19.65 -22.97
N SER A 295 25.13 -20.43 -23.59
CA SER A 295 26.25 -19.93 -24.39
C SER A 295 25.87 -19.91 -25.86
N TYR A 296 26.38 -18.92 -26.60
CA TYR A 296 26.12 -18.72 -28.02
C TYR A 296 27.44 -18.54 -28.77
N ASP A 297 27.47 -18.95 -30.03
CA ASP A 297 28.57 -18.66 -30.95
C ASP A 297 28.49 -17.23 -31.51
N SER A 298 29.47 -16.87 -32.33
CA SER A 298 29.54 -15.57 -33.03
C SER A 298 28.46 -15.35 -34.10
N ASP A 299 27.65 -16.36 -34.39
CA ASP A 299 26.53 -16.31 -35.34
C ASP A 299 25.17 -16.23 -34.62
N GLY A 300 25.19 -16.30 -33.28
CA GLY A 300 24.01 -16.29 -32.43
C GLY A 300 23.34 -17.65 -32.29
N ASN A 301 24.02 -18.74 -32.67
CA ASN A 301 23.51 -20.09 -32.42
C ASN A 301 23.90 -20.52 -31.01
N GLN A 302 22.96 -21.12 -30.29
CA GLN A 302 23.23 -21.65 -28.96
C GLN A 302 24.22 -22.82 -29.05
N THR A 303 25.34 -22.73 -28.33
CA THR A 303 26.42 -23.72 -28.31
C THR A 303 26.38 -24.64 -27.09
N GLY A 304 25.67 -24.23 -26.03
CA GLY A 304 25.52 -25.04 -24.83
C GLY A 304 24.78 -24.31 -23.72
N SER A 305 24.69 -24.96 -22.56
CA SER A 305 24.18 -24.35 -21.34
C SER A 305 24.84 -24.93 -20.10
N SER A 306 24.90 -24.13 -19.03
CA SER A 306 25.25 -24.58 -17.69
C SER A 306 24.11 -24.26 -16.73
N THR A 307 23.92 -25.10 -15.72
CA THR A 307 22.91 -24.90 -14.67
C THR A 307 23.59 -24.92 -13.31
N SER A 308 23.24 -23.96 -12.46
CA SER A 308 23.55 -23.98 -11.02
C SER A 308 22.25 -23.96 -10.21
N THR A 309 22.26 -24.59 -9.04
CA THR A 309 21.13 -24.65 -8.11
C THR A 309 21.57 -24.20 -6.72
N ASP A 310 20.81 -23.31 -6.11
CA ASP A 310 20.96 -22.87 -4.72
C ASP A 310 19.72 -23.29 -3.90
N GLY A 311 19.94 -23.78 -2.68
CA GLY A 311 18.91 -24.41 -1.83
C GLY A 311 18.86 -25.95 -1.91
N PRO A 312 17.87 -26.59 -1.28
CA PRO A 312 16.69 -25.98 -0.66
C PRO A 312 16.99 -25.27 0.67
N HIS A 313 16.59 -24.01 0.77
CA HIS A 313 16.60 -23.24 2.02
C HIS A 313 15.23 -23.37 2.69
N VAL A 314 15.20 -23.71 3.98
CA VAL A 314 13.95 -23.96 4.72
C VAL A 314 13.75 -22.91 5.80
N THR A 315 12.57 -22.31 5.84
CA THR A 315 12.13 -21.40 6.92
C THR A 315 10.75 -21.82 7.44
N TYR A 316 10.44 -21.40 8.67
CA TYR A 316 9.15 -21.65 9.31
C TYR A 316 8.43 -20.32 9.52
N THR A 317 7.26 -20.19 8.92
CA THR A 317 6.44 -18.98 9.01
C THR A 317 5.14 -19.28 9.76
N THR A 318 4.37 -18.23 10.06
CA THR A 318 2.99 -18.40 10.53
C THR A 318 2.22 -19.22 9.50
N ARG A 319 1.40 -20.17 9.99
CA ARG A 319 0.51 -20.95 9.15
C ARG A 319 -0.39 -20.00 8.35
N GLN A 320 -0.53 -20.21 7.04
CA GLN A 320 -1.65 -19.61 6.31
C GLN A 320 -2.91 -20.39 6.71
N SER A 321 -3.58 -19.93 7.75
CA SER A 321 -4.91 -20.39 8.13
C SER A 321 -5.91 -19.90 7.11
N VAL A 322 -6.82 -20.77 6.69
CA VAL A 322 -8.02 -20.33 6.01
C VAL A 322 -8.98 -19.88 7.09
N ALA A 323 -9.07 -18.57 7.29
CA ALA A 323 -10.06 -18.04 8.21
C ALA A 323 -11.46 -18.24 7.64
N GLU A 324 -12.32 -18.86 8.44
CA GLU A 324 -13.75 -18.91 8.19
C GLU A 324 -14.44 -17.83 9.01
N TYR A 325 -14.86 -16.77 8.33
CA TYR A 325 -15.56 -15.64 8.93
C TYR A 325 -17.03 -16.03 9.08
N LYS A 326 -17.41 -16.38 10.30
CA LYS A 326 -18.76 -16.84 10.63
C LYS A 326 -19.71 -15.66 10.82
N ASP A 327 -20.90 -15.73 10.24
CA ASP A 327 -21.91 -14.68 10.39
C ASP A 327 -22.24 -14.39 11.86
N TYR A 328 -22.20 -15.38 12.77
CA TYR A 328 -22.46 -15.14 14.19
C TYR A 328 -21.39 -14.27 14.88
N ASN A 329 -20.19 -14.16 14.30
CA ASN A 329 -19.07 -13.37 14.83
C ASN A 329 -19.05 -11.94 14.26
N ILE A 330 -20.19 -11.46 13.75
CA ILE A 330 -20.37 -10.15 13.11
C ILE A 330 -19.81 -8.96 13.91
N ALA A 331 -19.76 -9.05 15.25
CA ALA A 331 -19.21 -8.01 16.11
C ALA A 331 -17.72 -7.69 15.80
N ASN A 332 -16.99 -8.65 15.24
CA ASN A 332 -15.59 -8.47 14.82
C ASN A 332 -15.45 -8.16 13.32
N HIS A 333 -16.49 -8.45 12.52
CA HIS A 333 -16.43 -8.44 11.05
C HIS A 333 -16.87 -7.12 10.40
N SER A 334 -16.56 -5.97 11.00
CA SER A 334 -16.70 -4.69 10.29
C SER A 334 -15.68 -4.61 9.15
N CYS A 335 -16.07 -4.06 8.00
CA CYS A 335 -15.20 -3.99 6.83
C CYS A 335 -13.89 -3.27 7.15
N ALA A 336 -13.96 -2.13 7.86
CA ALA A 336 -12.77 -1.40 8.29
C ALA A 336 -11.84 -2.25 9.19
N GLN A 337 -12.38 -3.02 10.14
CA GLN A 337 -11.57 -3.88 11.00
C GLN A 337 -10.86 -4.98 10.20
N ILE A 338 -11.56 -5.60 9.24
CA ILE A 338 -10.98 -6.63 8.39
C ILE A 338 -9.84 -6.05 7.53
N LEU A 339 -10.04 -4.86 6.95
CA LEU A 339 -8.99 -4.17 6.18
C LEU A 339 -7.76 -3.84 7.05
N LYS A 340 -7.99 -3.35 8.27
CA LYS A 340 -6.94 -3.14 9.29
C LYS A 340 -6.16 -4.42 9.57
N ASN A 341 -6.88 -5.51 9.80
CA ASN A 341 -6.27 -6.81 10.09
C ASN A 341 -5.44 -7.34 8.91
N ILE A 342 -5.92 -7.15 7.67
CA ILE A 342 -5.14 -7.49 6.47
C ILE A 342 -3.86 -6.66 6.41
N ALA A 343 -3.95 -5.33 6.59
CA ALA A 343 -2.79 -4.44 6.54
C ALA A 343 -1.77 -4.74 7.65
N SER A 344 -2.23 -5.04 8.87
CA SER A 344 -1.39 -5.33 10.04
C SER A 344 -0.80 -6.75 10.07
N THR A 345 -1.21 -7.63 9.15
CA THR A 345 -0.60 -8.97 9.04
C THR A 345 0.84 -8.85 8.53
N ASP A 346 1.69 -9.82 8.89
CA ASP A 346 3.05 -9.88 8.34
C ASP A 346 3.01 -10.00 6.81
N GLY A 347 3.71 -9.08 6.12
CA GLY A 347 3.62 -8.92 4.66
C GLY A 347 2.33 -8.23 4.16
N GLY A 348 1.54 -7.62 5.05
CA GLY A 348 0.34 -6.86 4.70
C GLY A 348 0.65 -5.60 3.86
N PRO A 349 -0.21 -5.27 2.88
CA PRO A 349 0.01 -4.13 2.00
C PRO A 349 -0.46 -2.82 2.64
N ASP A 350 0.17 -1.72 2.26
CA ASP A 350 -0.37 -0.37 2.45
C ASP A 350 -1.63 -0.23 1.59
N MET A 351 -2.66 0.45 2.11
CA MET A 351 -3.94 0.64 1.41
C MET A 351 -4.44 2.07 1.55
N GLN A 352 -5.07 2.59 0.51
CA GLN A 352 -5.65 3.94 0.51
C GLN A 352 -6.88 4.05 -0.40
N PHE A 353 -7.82 4.93 -0.03
CA PHE A 353 -8.93 5.34 -0.87
C PHE A 353 -8.63 6.72 -1.46
N ARG A 354 -8.22 6.79 -2.74
CA ARG A 354 -7.90 8.07 -3.39
C ARG A 354 -9.12 8.63 -4.12
N PRO A 355 -9.62 9.82 -3.75
CA PRO A 355 -10.71 10.44 -4.50
C PRO A 355 -10.22 10.86 -5.88
N TYR A 356 -11.09 10.71 -6.87
CA TYR A 356 -10.83 11.19 -8.22
C TYR A 356 -12.14 11.58 -8.90
N GLN A 357 -12.03 12.49 -9.87
CA GLN A 357 -13.17 12.91 -10.67
C GLN A 357 -13.35 11.94 -11.83
N SER A 358 -14.47 11.21 -11.86
CA SER A 358 -14.73 10.23 -12.93
C SER A 358 -15.30 10.86 -14.19
N ASP A 359 -16.03 11.96 -14.02
CA ASP A 359 -16.53 12.83 -15.08
C ASP A 359 -16.79 14.24 -14.52
N SER A 360 -17.31 15.16 -15.33
CA SER A 360 -17.57 16.55 -14.91
C SER A 360 -18.50 16.72 -13.70
N GLN A 361 -19.25 15.69 -13.31
CA GLN A 361 -20.27 15.74 -12.27
C GLN A 361 -20.13 14.69 -11.16
N HIS A 362 -19.19 13.75 -11.25
CA HIS A 362 -19.08 12.66 -10.28
C HIS A 362 -17.68 12.52 -9.69
N ILE A 363 -17.65 12.25 -8.38
CA ILE A 363 -16.47 11.84 -7.64
C ILE A 363 -16.58 10.36 -7.31
N ARG A 364 -15.48 9.64 -7.49
CA ARG A 364 -15.32 8.24 -7.13
C ARG A 364 -14.07 8.07 -6.28
N PHE A 365 -13.94 6.91 -5.66
CA PHE A 365 -12.77 6.53 -4.89
C PHE A 365 -12.10 5.37 -5.57
N ARG A 366 -10.79 5.48 -5.82
CA ARG A 366 -9.99 4.33 -6.23
C ARG A 366 -9.37 3.70 -4.99
N PHE A 367 -9.64 2.42 -4.78
CA PHE A 367 -8.90 1.63 -3.82
C PHE A 367 -7.53 1.28 -4.41
N GLU A 368 -6.46 1.87 -3.87
CA GLU A 368 -5.07 1.60 -4.24
C GLU A 368 -4.41 0.81 -3.11
N ALA A 369 -3.66 -0.23 -3.44
CA ALA A 369 -2.98 -1.06 -2.45
C ALA A 369 -1.68 -1.67 -3.00
N GLY A 370 -0.72 -1.85 -2.08
CA GLY A 370 0.51 -2.62 -2.34
C GLY A 370 0.22 -4.05 -2.79
N SER A 371 1.15 -4.64 -3.51
CA SER A 371 1.08 -6.03 -3.98
C SER A 371 1.83 -6.98 -3.05
N ASP A 372 1.61 -8.29 -3.16
CA ASP A 372 2.35 -9.29 -2.37
C ASP A 372 3.88 -9.25 -2.62
N GLY A 373 4.32 -8.75 -3.79
CA GLY A 373 5.75 -8.60 -4.13
C GLY A 373 6.35 -7.24 -3.77
N ASP A 374 5.50 -6.26 -3.43
CA ASP A 374 5.89 -4.90 -3.06
C ASP A 374 4.73 -4.32 -2.27
N ILE A 375 4.86 -4.42 -0.95
CA ILE A 375 3.80 -4.14 0.02
C ILE A 375 3.50 -2.64 0.16
N TYR A 376 4.32 -1.77 -0.43
CA TYR A 376 4.13 -0.33 -0.35
C TYR A 376 3.33 0.20 -1.55
N LEU A 377 2.73 1.39 -1.39
CA LEU A 377 2.07 2.06 -2.51
C LEU A 377 3.12 2.53 -3.52
N ARG A 378 2.93 2.17 -4.80
CA ARG A 378 3.91 2.48 -5.85
C ARG A 378 3.83 3.94 -6.28
N ASN A 379 5.01 4.55 -6.42
CA ASN A 379 5.18 5.82 -7.11
C ASN A 379 4.78 5.69 -8.58
N LYS A 380 3.90 6.57 -9.04
CA LYS A 380 3.60 6.74 -10.48
C LYS A 380 4.62 7.67 -11.16
N GLN A 381 5.30 8.50 -10.37
CA GLN A 381 6.28 9.48 -10.81
C GLN A 381 7.42 9.60 -9.79
N GLU A 382 8.56 10.08 -10.26
CA GLU A 382 9.68 10.46 -9.38
C GLU A 382 9.30 11.75 -8.64
N LEU A 383 9.50 11.74 -7.32
CA LEU A 383 9.16 12.86 -6.45
C LEU A 383 10.44 13.30 -5.74
N SER A 384 10.75 14.59 -5.80
CA SER A 384 11.95 15.15 -5.18
C SER A 384 11.61 16.43 -4.44
N LEU A 385 12.27 16.63 -3.31
CA LEU A 385 12.20 17.83 -2.50
C LEU A 385 13.61 18.26 -2.11
N ASP A 386 13.81 19.54 -1.85
CA ASP A 386 15.11 20.08 -1.47
C ASP A 386 15.00 21.08 -0.32
N SER A 387 16.02 21.10 0.53
CA SER A 387 16.15 22.05 1.63
C SER A 387 17.59 22.51 1.75
N GLY A 388 17.82 23.81 1.64
CA GLY A 388 19.14 24.41 1.74
C GLY A 388 19.12 25.79 2.42
N PRO A 389 20.31 26.37 2.71
CA PRO A 389 20.42 27.67 3.38
C PRO A 389 19.82 28.83 2.59
N ASP A 390 19.82 28.71 1.26
CA ASP A 390 19.29 29.71 0.32
C ASP A 390 17.80 29.48 -0.03
N GLY A 391 17.16 28.49 0.60
CA GLY A 391 15.79 28.06 0.33
C GLY A 391 15.73 26.67 -0.30
N GLY A 392 14.51 26.22 -0.60
CA GLY A 392 14.23 24.94 -1.24
C GLY A 392 12.73 24.65 -1.21
N THR A 393 12.30 23.59 -1.89
CA THR A 393 10.89 23.15 -1.94
C THR A 393 10.37 22.54 -0.64
N LEU A 394 11.26 22.17 0.28
CA LEU A 394 10.94 21.71 1.63
C LEU A 394 11.47 22.70 2.66
N GLU A 395 10.57 23.57 3.11
CA GLU A 395 10.81 24.59 4.11
C GLU A 395 10.69 24.02 5.53
N GLN A 396 11.22 24.76 6.52
CA GLN A 396 11.02 24.49 7.95
C GLN A 396 11.34 23.04 8.35
N VAL A 397 12.40 22.46 7.77
CA VAL A 397 12.81 21.10 8.07
C VAL A 397 13.13 20.95 9.56
N LYS A 398 12.49 19.95 10.16
CA LYS A 398 12.67 19.50 11.53
C LYS A 398 13.08 18.03 11.50
N ILE A 399 14.17 17.71 12.19
CA ILE A 399 14.67 16.35 12.35
C ILE A 399 14.53 15.93 13.80
N ASP A 400 13.55 15.08 14.10
CA ASP A 400 13.37 14.47 15.42
C ASP A 400 14.19 13.18 15.50
N ARG A 401 14.84 12.90 16.64
CA ARG A 401 15.73 11.74 16.81
C ARG A 401 15.25 10.79 17.90
N ALA A 402 15.38 9.50 17.65
CA ALA A 402 15.05 8.42 18.58
C ALA A 402 16.29 7.60 18.93
N ALA A 403 16.47 7.33 20.22
CA ALA A 403 17.55 6.48 20.70
C ALA A 403 17.35 5.00 20.27
N PRO A 404 18.43 4.24 20.10
CA PRO A 404 18.38 2.84 19.68
C PRO A 404 17.80 1.93 20.77
N VAL A 405 17.44 0.71 20.38
CA VAL A 405 17.10 -0.44 21.24
C VAL A 405 18.07 -1.58 20.91
N MET A 406 18.92 -1.95 21.85
CA MET A 406 20.00 -2.93 21.65
C MET A 406 19.60 -4.34 22.07
N ARG A 407 18.49 -4.48 22.80
CA ARG A 407 17.95 -5.78 23.22
C ARG A 407 16.44 -5.78 23.17
N VAL A 408 15.89 -6.87 22.64
CA VAL A 408 14.45 -7.11 22.57
C VAL A 408 14.13 -8.43 23.23
N TYR A 409 13.20 -8.41 24.18
CA TYR A 409 12.60 -9.58 24.80
C TYR A 409 11.28 -9.92 24.13
N GLY A 410 11.09 -11.17 23.74
CA GLY A 410 9.84 -11.66 23.17
C GLY A 410 9.12 -12.58 24.15
N THR A 411 7.82 -12.35 24.36
CA THR A 411 6.94 -13.27 25.09
C THR A 411 5.84 -13.79 24.17
N GLY A 412 5.82 -15.10 23.96
CA GLY A 412 4.88 -15.82 23.10
C GLY A 412 3.69 -16.41 23.86
N SER A 413 3.11 -17.48 23.29
CA SER A 413 2.05 -18.26 23.95
C SER A 413 2.56 -19.06 25.16
N GLY A 414 1.63 -19.47 26.02
CA GLY A 414 1.90 -20.23 27.24
C GLY A 414 1.59 -19.44 28.52
N THR A 415 1.43 -20.15 29.64
CA THR A 415 1.05 -19.57 30.94
C THR A 415 2.17 -19.73 31.96
N ASP A 416 2.34 -18.72 32.80
CA ASP A 416 3.30 -18.70 33.91
C ASP A 416 4.73 -19.07 33.48
N THR A 417 5.27 -20.18 34.01
CA THR A 417 6.63 -20.64 33.74
C THR A 417 6.78 -21.38 32.41
N ALA A 418 5.67 -21.68 31.73
CA ALA A 418 5.63 -22.32 30.42
C ALA A 418 5.47 -21.33 29.27
N THR A 419 5.50 -20.01 29.54
CA THR A 419 5.46 -18.99 28.49
C THR A 419 6.68 -19.09 27.59
N LEU A 420 6.44 -19.16 26.28
CA LEU A 420 7.48 -19.15 25.28
C LEU A 420 8.23 -17.82 25.32
N CYS A 421 9.56 -17.86 25.41
CA CYS A 421 10.38 -16.66 25.46
C CYS A 421 11.45 -16.70 24.36
N ALA A 422 11.75 -15.55 23.78
CA ALA A 422 12.89 -15.34 22.89
C ALA A 422 13.62 -14.04 23.24
N MET A 423 14.87 -13.94 22.81
CA MET A 423 15.67 -12.73 22.98
C MET A 423 16.51 -12.51 21.73
N SER A 424 16.63 -11.25 21.34
CA SER A 424 17.55 -10.80 20.30
C SER A 424 18.32 -9.59 20.80
N GLU A 425 19.63 -9.54 20.56
CA GLU A 425 20.48 -8.44 20.98
C GLU A 425 21.59 -8.09 19.98
N ASP A 426 21.94 -6.80 19.95
CA ASP A 426 23.10 -6.24 19.26
C ASP A 426 23.73 -5.21 20.22
N LEU A 427 24.77 -5.65 20.93
CA LEU A 427 25.47 -4.85 21.94
C LEU A 427 26.64 -4.04 21.36
N SER A 428 26.74 -3.93 20.02
CA SER A 428 27.83 -3.19 19.38
C SER A 428 27.91 -1.73 19.82
N LEU A 429 26.76 -1.09 20.06
CA LEU A 429 26.70 0.30 20.52
C LEU A 429 27.08 0.49 22.00
N THR A 430 26.77 -0.48 22.85
CA THR A 430 27.10 -0.41 24.29
C THR A 430 28.55 -0.79 24.57
N SER A 431 29.17 -1.54 23.65
CA SER A 431 30.56 -1.99 23.75
C SER A 431 31.57 -1.08 23.03
N ARG A 432 31.14 0.07 22.51
CA ARG A 432 32.05 1.06 21.90
C ARG A 432 33.09 1.51 22.93
N VAL A 433 34.36 1.56 22.49
CA VAL A 433 35.49 1.98 23.35
C VAL A 433 35.40 3.47 23.71
N THR A 434 34.83 4.28 22.82
CA THR A 434 34.61 5.71 22.99
C THR A 434 33.13 6.02 22.84
N ASP A 435 32.57 6.79 23.78
CA ASP A 435 31.18 7.22 23.79
C ASP A 435 30.14 6.09 23.62
N PRO A 436 30.08 5.13 24.57
CA PRO A 436 29.13 4.02 24.50
C PRO A 436 27.71 4.49 24.80
N TRP A 437 26.75 3.88 24.10
CA TRP A 437 25.34 4.07 24.42
C TRP A 437 24.95 3.34 25.71
N PRO A 438 24.04 3.89 26.53
CA PRO A 438 23.42 3.11 27.58
C PRO A 438 22.57 1.99 26.96
N LEU A 439 22.57 0.82 27.60
CA LEU A 439 21.70 -0.28 27.19
C LEU A 439 20.22 0.16 27.27
N ARG A 440 19.53 0.09 26.14
CA ARG A 440 18.08 0.26 26.06
C ARG A 440 17.44 -1.01 25.55
N GLU A 441 16.32 -1.34 26.18
CA GLU A 441 15.65 -2.63 26.02
C GLU A 441 14.19 -2.39 25.67
N SER A 442 13.62 -3.33 24.91
CA SER A 442 12.20 -3.32 24.54
C SER A 442 11.60 -4.72 24.67
N VAL A 443 10.28 -4.79 24.66
CA VAL A 443 9.51 -6.03 24.75
C VAL A 443 8.56 -6.12 23.56
N VAL A 444 8.48 -7.29 22.94
CA VAL A 444 7.46 -7.63 21.94
C VAL A 444 6.61 -8.79 22.45
N THR A 445 5.30 -8.71 22.24
CA THR A 445 4.35 -9.73 22.66
C THR A 445 3.76 -10.44 21.44
N GLY A 446 3.52 -11.74 21.59
CA GLY A 446 2.89 -12.58 20.57
C GLY A 446 2.13 -13.72 21.24
N THR A 447 1.03 -13.38 21.91
CA THR A 447 0.24 -14.32 22.72
C THR A 447 -0.28 -15.53 21.93
N ASP A 448 -0.36 -15.39 20.61
CA ASP A 448 -0.74 -16.40 19.61
C ASP A 448 0.45 -17.24 19.08
N VAL A 449 1.69 -16.82 19.32
CA VAL A 449 2.89 -17.44 18.76
C VAL A 449 3.27 -18.71 19.53
N LYS A 450 3.19 -19.86 18.85
CA LYS A 450 3.41 -21.19 19.45
C LYS A 450 4.78 -21.78 19.17
N LEU A 451 5.53 -21.21 18.21
CA LEU A 451 6.87 -21.68 17.87
C LEU A 451 7.97 -20.69 18.23
N TYR A 452 9.07 -21.22 18.75
CA TYR A 452 10.27 -20.45 19.07
C TYR A 452 10.78 -19.64 17.86
N GLU A 453 10.90 -20.26 16.68
CA GLU A 453 11.44 -19.61 15.48
C GLU A 453 10.62 -18.39 15.04
N GLN A 454 9.29 -18.45 15.15
CA GLN A 454 8.40 -17.33 14.84
C GLN A 454 8.57 -16.18 15.85
N LEU A 455 8.65 -16.51 17.14
CA LEU A 455 8.87 -15.52 18.19
C LEU A 455 10.26 -14.89 18.06
N LYS A 456 11.27 -15.71 17.74
CA LYS A 456 12.64 -15.26 17.48
C LYS A 456 12.68 -14.32 16.29
N GLY A 457 12.03 -14.68 15.18
CA GLY A 457 11.87 -13.81 14.01
C GLY A 457 11.23 -12.45 14.35
N ARG A 458 10.19 -12.41 15.19
CA ARG A 458 9.59 -11.14 15.67
C ARG A 458 10.60 -10.31 16.47
N THR A 459 11.34 -10.93 17.40
CA THR A 459 12.36 -10.20 18.17
C THR A 459 13.52 -9.71 17.31
N ASP A 460 13.95 -10.48 16.31
CA ASP A 460 14.99 -10.10 15.35
C ASP A 460 14.54 -8.95 14.46
N ALA A 461 13.30 -8.98 13.97
CA ALA A 461 12.72 -7.91 13.18
C ALA A 461 12.64 -6.60 13.98
N GLN A 462 12.16 -6.68 15.24
CA GLN A 462 12.08 -5.50 16.11
C GLN A 462 13.48 -4.93 16.40
N LEU A 463 14.45 -5.80 16.68
CA LEU A 463 15.84 -5.38 16.89
C LEU A 463 16.40 -4.73 15.62
N ALA A 464 16.26 -5.38 14.46
CA ALA A 464 16.74 -4.83 13.19
C ALA A 464 16.15 -3.44 12.88
N ALA A 465 14.88 -3.22 13.21
CA ALA A 465 14.19 -1.95 12.98
C ALA A 465 14.59 -0.81 13.94
N SER A 466 15.25 -1.11 15.07
CA SER A 466 15.50 -0.11 16.12
C SER A 466 16.89 -0.15 16.75
N LYS A 467 17.78 -1.06 16.31
CA LYS A 467 19.13 -1.22 16.86
C LYS A 467 20.09 -0.07 16.59
N TYR A 468 19.77 0.78 15.62
CA TYR A 468 20.50 2.02 15.36
C TYR A 468 19.67 3.23 15.79
N PRO A 469 20.30 4.35 16.16
CA PRO A 469 19.61 5.62 16.34
C PRO A 469 18.84 5.97 15.06
N LEU A 470 17.63 6.49 15.21
CA LEU A 470 16.76 6.83 14.09
C LEU A 470 16.49 8.33 14.06
N ALA A 471 16.23 8.86 12.87
CA ALA A 471 15.84 10.25 12.64
C ALA A 471 14.57 10.29 11.78
N GLN A 472 13.64 11.19 12.12
CA GLN A 472 12.40 11.39 11.38
C GLN A 472 12.31 12.84 10.90
N PHE A 473 12.05 13.00 9.61
CA PHE A 473 11.98 14.29 8.95
C PHE A 473 10.54 14.78 8.91
N THR A 474 10.36 16.05 9.25
CA THR A 474 9.13 16.81 9.00
C THR A 474 9.53 18.10 8.29
N GLY A 475 8.76 18.56 7.32
CA GLY A 475 8.96 19.86 6.68
C GLY A 475 7.67 20.38 6.09
N VAL A 476 7.69 21.58 5.54
CA VAL A 476 6.54 22.25 4.94
C VAL A 476 6.81 22.48 3.47
N LEU A 477 5.92 22.00 2.61
CA LEU A 477 5.91 22.38 1.19
C LEU A 477 4.87 23.48 0.97
N ASP A 478 5.04 24.26 -0.10
CA ASP A 478 3.99 25.11 -0.64
C ASP A 478 3.40 24.51 -1.92
N ALA A 479 2.11 24.19 -1.89
CA ALA A 479 1.39 23.69 -3.06
C ALA A 479 1.27 24.72 -4.19
N ASP A 480 1.57 26.00 -3.90
CA ASP A 480 1.60 27.09 -4.88
C ASP A 480 2.99 27.29 -5.53
N ASP A 481 4.03 26.55 -5.12
CA ASP A 481 5.38 26.71 -5.66
C ASP A 481 5.48 26.31 -7.13
N THR A 482 6.20 27.11 -7.91
CA THR A 482 6.35 26.94 -9.36
C THR A 482 7.79 26.98 -9.83
N ASP A 483 8.07 26.26 -10.92
CA ASP A 483 9.33 26.38 -11.66
C ASP A 483 9.43 27.74 -12.38
N ALA A 484 10.58 28.01 -13.01
CA ALA A 484 10.81 29.24 -13.77
C ALA A 484 9.85 29.43 -14.98
N ALA A 485 9.23 28.35 -15.46
CA ALA A 485 8.20 28.39 -16.50
C ALA A 485 6.79 28.55 -15.90
N GLY A 486 6.68 28.68 -14.57
CA GLY A 486 5.46 28.83 -13.79
C GLY A 486 4.67 27.53 -13.61
N ASN A 487 5.22 26.36 -13.97
CA ASN A 487 4.56 25.08 -13.72
C ASN A 487 4.66 24.74 -12.25
N LEU A 488 3.58 24.21 -11.67
CA LEU A 488 3.59 23.76 -10.28
C LEU A 488 4.58 22.62 -10.08
N LEU A 489 5.39 22.72 -9.02
CA LEU A 489 6.37 21.70 -8.66
C LEU A 489 5.68 20.48 -8.05
N HIS A 490 4.76 20.71 -7.11
CA HIS A 490 4.11 19.65 -6.33
C HIS A 490 2.60 19.91 -6.16
N PRO A 491 1.80 19.82 -7.25
CA PRO A 491 0.36 20.05 -7.15
C PRO A 491 -0.31 18.99 -6.25
N LEU A 492 -1.20 19.42 -5.35
CA LEU A 492 -1.93 18.49 -4.48
C LEU A 492 -2.79 17.52 -5.29
N GLY A 493 -2.82 16.26 -4.82
CA GLY A 493 -3.43 15.14 -5.53
C GLY A 493 -2.53 14.45 -6.56
N SER A 494 -1.36 15.02 -6.88
CA SER A 494 -0.36 14.35 -7.74
C SER A 494 0.56 13.40 -6.97
N PHE A 495 0.63 13.55 -5.64
CA PHE A 495 1.34 12.66 -4.74
C PHE A 495 0.51 12.41 -3.48
N TRP A 496 0.80 11.32 -2.78
CA TRP A 496 0.01 10.84 -1.65
C TRP A 496 0.90 10.18 -0.58
N PRO A 497 0.45 10.12 0.68
CA PRO A 497 1.07 9.26 1.68
C PRO A 497 1.25 7.81 1.18
N GLY A 498 2.36 7.19 1.55
CA GLY A 498 2.82 5.89 1.08
C GLY A 498 3.81 5.96 -0.08
N GLU A 499 3.90 7.09 -0.79
CA GLU A 499 4.85 7.29 -1.89
C GLU A 499 6.22 7.76 -1.39
N THR A 500 7.27 7.50 -2.17
CA THR A 500 8.67 7.78 -1.82
C THR A 500 9.16 9.07 -2.46
N PHE A 501 9.96 9.84 -1.72
CA PHE A 501 10.58 11.09 -2.12
C PHE A 501 12.10 11.01 -2.04
N HIS A 502 12.78 11.67 -2.98
CA HIS A 502 14.19 12.00 -2.89
C HIS A 502 14.34 13.38 -2.23
N ILE A 503 14.83 13.43 -0.99
CA ILE A 503 14.98 14.67 -0.22
C ILE A 503 16.45 15.08 -0.23
N ALA A 504 16.76 16.16 -0.94
CA ALA A 504 18.07 16.79 -0.90
C ALA A 504 18.18 17.71 0.32
N ILE A 505 19.18 17.52 1.16
CA ILE A 505 19.48 18.36 2.31
C ILE A 505 20.88 18.97 2.11
N GLU A 506 20.99 20.27 2.30
CA GLU A 506 22.24 21.02 2.25
C GLU A 506 22.33 21.98 3.45
N GLY A 507 23.49 22.03 4.10
CA GLY A 507 23.83 23.02 5.11
C GLY A 507 23.04 22.91 6.42
N TYR A 508 22.41 21.76 6.71
CA TYR A 508 21.70 21.56 7.97
C TYR A 508 22.71 21.43 9.14
N PRO A 509 22.56 22.15 10.26
CA PRO A 509 23.63 22.31 11.25
C PRO A 509 24.20 21.02 11.87
N ASP A 510 23.36 20.01 12.05
CA ASP A 510 23.71 18.74 12.71
C ASP A 510 23.29 17.51 11.90
N TRP A 511 23.16 17.66 10.57
CA TRP A 511 22.80 16.57 9.66
C TRP A 511 23.64 16.67 8.37
N PRO A 512 24.18 15.56 7.82
CA PRO A 512 25.05 15.63 6.66
C PRO A 512 24.31 16.03 5.38
N ASP A 513 25.03 16.68 4.48
CA ASP A 513 24.52 16.99 3.16
C ASP A 513 24.33 15.70 2.33
N GLY A 514 23.27 15.64 1.54
CA GLY A 514 23.02 14.49 0.68
C GLY A 514 21.58 14.37 0.20
N VAL A 515 21.32 13.31 -0.58
CA VAL A 515 19.98 12.96 -1.05
C VAL A 515 19.51 11.70 -0.31
N TYR A 516 18.40 11.81 0.39
CA TYR A 516 17.81 10.77 1.22
C TYR A 516 16.51 10.29 0.59
N VAL A 517 16.39 8.98 0.38
CA VAL A 517 15.17 8.37 -0.14
C VAL A 517 14.27 8.06 1.05
N MET A 518 13.11 8.72 1.14
CA MET A 518 12.22 8.64 2.30
C MET A 518 10.76 8.46 1.87
N ARG A 519 10.02 7.59 2.56
CA ARG A 519 8.59 7.41 2.32
C ARG A 519 7.78 8.49 3.04
N LEU A 520 6.80 9.08 2.37
CA LEU A 520 5.87 10.03 2.97
C LEU A 520 4.83 9.28 3.80
N MET A 521 4.74 9.58 5.10
CA MET A 521 3.83 8.89 6.02
C MET A 521 2.53 9.65 6.23
N GLN A 522 2.62 10.97 6.26
CA GLN A 522 1.48 11.84 6.53
C GLN A 522 1.65 13.19 5.84
N MET A 523 0.53 13.73 5.37
CA MET A 523 0.39 15.12 4.95
C MET A 523 -0.67 15.80 5.81
N SER A 524 -0.46 17.05 6.18
CA SER A 524 -1.47 17.86 6.86
C SER A 524 -1.35 19.33 6.49
N GLY A 525 -2.45 20.06 6.62
CA GLY A 525 -2.48 21.49 6.30
C GLY A 525 -3.79 22.14 6.74
N ASP A 526 -4.01 23.35 6.24
CA ASP A 526 -5.22 24.13 6.45
C ASP A 526 -5.78 24.64 5.12
N GLU A 527 -6.59 25.71 5.15
CA GLU A 527 -7.12 26.35 3.94
C GLU A 527 -6.05 27.09 3.11
N SER A 528 -4.80 27.15 3.57
CA SER A 528 -3.68 27.69 2.78
C SER A 528 -3.10 26.66 1.80
N GLY A 529 -2.07 27.06 1.07
CA GLY A 529 -1.25 26.17 0.24
C GLY A 529 -0.12 25.48 1.00
N LYS A 530 0.10 25.81 2.29
CA LYS A 530 1.19 25.23 3.08
C LYS A 530 0.79 23.85 3.59
N VAL A 531 1.62 22.86 3.29
CA VAL A 531 1.38 21.46 3.63
C VAL A 531 2.57 20.90 4.40
N THR A 532 2.31 20.47 5.63
CA THR A 532 3.28 19.74 6.45
C THR A 532 3.39 18.31 5.95
N LEU A 533 4.60 17.88 5.64
CA LEU A 533 4.97 16.53 5.24
C LEU A 533 5.75 15.88 6.37
N LYS A 534 5.34 14.67 6.76
CA LYS A 534 6.05 13.84 7.73
C LYS A 534 6.49 12.54 7.08
N PHE A 535 7.77 12.25 7.14
CA PHE A 535 8.38 11.10 6.47
C PHE A 535 8.65 9.94 7.44
N ASP A 536 8.93 8.78 6.87
CA ASP A 536 9.28 7.56 7.62
C ASP A 536 10.65 7.74 8.31
N PRO A 537 10.87 7.17 9.52
CA PRO A 537 12.16 7.23 10.16
C PRO A 537 13.25 6.53 9.33
N ILE A 538 14.43 7.14 9.27
CA ILE A 538 15.65 6.57 8.69
C ILE A 538 16.71 6.38 9.77
N VAL A 539 17.74 5.59 9.50
CA VAL A 539 18.91 5.51 10.38
C VAL A 539 19.56 6.90 10.48
N ASP A 540 19.82 7.34 11.71
CA ASP A 540 20.58 8.57 11.95
C ASP A 540 22.04 8.34 11.55
N VAL A 541 22.47 8.99 10.48
CA VAL A 541 23.81 8.85 9.91
C VAL A 541 24.89 9.57 10.72
N THR A 542 24.50 10.33 11.75
CA THR A 542 25.43 11.09 12.60
C THR A 542 25.91 10.33 13.84
N ALA A 543 25.35 9.14 14.10
CA ALA A 543 25.39 8.49 15.42
C ALA A 543 26.27 7.23 15.58
#